data_AF-A0A844H904-F1
#
_entry.id   AF-A0A844H904-F1
#
_cell.length_a   1.000
_cell.length_b   1.000
_cell.length_c   1.000
_cell.angle_alpha   90.00
_cell.angle_beta   90.00
_cell.angle_gamma   90.00
#
_symmetry.space_group_name_H-M   'P 1'
#
loop_
_entity.id
_entity.type
_entity.pdbx_description
1 polymer ?
#
loop_
_entity_poly.entity_id
_entity_poly.type
_entity_poly.pdbx_seq_one_letter_code
_entity_poly.pdbx_strand_id
1 'polypeptide(L)'
;MDTEVVYRIGNTLNKPETKAVLSEVGMRHGRLTVSGRNALGNVVLRCDCGETIRLSSNQLMSGKHYQCESCDRWDRKSPGHRLVGTSAYRSLVSRYHGAKDRCSKEDNVAYKSYGGRGIRCEFDGTEEYVRYLAPAVLTYGIGGQVDRIDNDGHYEVGNLRIISAKDNGRNRRTTILIDGVPLGEICESAGFNPMDDLKMYARIFERVRHRIGVGDEMSASIIKDIVRHARETPVVSGSNARAKRQPVVVDGRTLKDILEDIGLGGNKAIYNGTRARITNCRNRKKQEPCVEIVQSWALDYAKARGLA
;
A
#
# COMPACT_ATOMS: atom_id res chain seq x y z
N MET A 1 18.59 7.29 -82.94
CA MET A 1 17.99 8.65 -82.94
C MET A 1 18.30 9.23 -81.58
N ASP A 2 19.34 10.06 -81.52
CA ASP A 2 19.75 10.73 -80.29
C ASP A 2 18.77 11.86 -79.98
N THR A 3 18.23 11.84 -78.77
CA THR A 3 17.32 12.87 -78.29
C THR A 3 18.14 13.98 -77.65
N GLU A 4 18.44 15.03 -78.41
CA GLU A 4 19.01 16.26 -77.84
C GLU A 4 17.94 17.05 -77.07
N VAL A 5 18.26 17.40 -75.82
CA VAL A 5 17.44 18.29 -75.00
C VAL A 5 17.64 19.72 -75.50
N VAL A 6 16.68 20.22 -76.26
CA VAL A 6 16.80 21.50 -76.99
C VAL A 6 16.65 22.74 -76.09
N TYR A 7 16.15 22.60 -74.85
CA TYR A 7 16.14 23.68 -73.85
C TYR A 7 15.65 23.17 -72.47
N ARG A 8 16.23 23.72 -71.39
CA ARG A 8 15.74 23.56 -70.01
C ARG A 8 15.03 24.83 -69.56
N ILE A 9 13.75 24.72 -69.20
CA ILE A 9 13.02 25.83 -68.56
C ILE A 9 13.62 26.07 -67.16
N GLY A 10 14.46 27.09 -67.04
CA GLY A 10 14.86 27.64 -65.75
C GLY A 10 13.71 28.44 -65.14
N ASN A 11 13.55 28.37 -63.82
CA ASN A 11 12.58 29.17 -63.08
C ASN A 11 12.92 30.67 -63.27
N THR A 12 12.07 31.40 -64.01
CA THR A 12 12.31 32.79 -64.46
C THR A 12 12.02 33.85 -63.40
N LEU A 13 11.62 33.45 -62.20
CA LEU A 13 11.46 34.36 -61.08
C LEU A 13 12.74 34.34 -60.27
N ASN A 14 13.47 35.45 -60.24
CA ASN A 14 14.51 35.78 -59.26
C ASN A 14 13.88 35.96 -57.85
N LYS A 15 12.86 35.16 -57.51
CA LYS A 15 12.38 35.00 -56.15
C LYS A 15 13.38 34.05 -55.49
N PRO A 16 14.04 34.42 -54.38
CA PRO A 16 14.69 33.42 -53.58
C PRO A 16 13.64 32.34 -53.30
N GLU A 17 13.97 31.08 -53.59
CA GLU A 17 13.14 29.96 -53.18
C GLU A 17 13.11 29.98 -51.65
N THR A 18 12.21 30.75 -51.07
CA THR A 18 12.10 30.97 -49.61
C THR A 18 11.85 29.63 -48.90
N LYS A 19 11.25 28.67 -49.62
CA LYS A 19 11.14 27.26 -49.20
C LYS A 19 12.49 26.53 -49.16
N ALA A 20 13.40 26.79 -50.11
CA ALA A 20 14.73 26.17 -50.13
C ALA A 20 15.54 26.66 -48.92
N VAL A 21 15.63 27.98 -48.75
CA VAL A 21 16.40 28.63 -47.67
C VAL A 21 15.99 28.11 -46.29
N LEU A 22 14.69 28.00 -46.00
CA LEU A 22 14.24 27.54 -44.68
C LEU A 22 14.48 26.04 -44.42
N SER A 23 14.77 25.25 -45.47
CA SER A 23 15.02 23.81 -45.38
C SER A 23 16.47 23.41 -45.64
N GLU A 24 17.38 24.37 -45.72
CA GLU A 24 18.82 24.13 -45.88
C GLU A 24 19.43 23.54 -44.61
N VAL A 25 20.40 22.64 -44.79
CA VAL A 25 21.14 22.04 -43.68
C VAL A 25 21.80 23.14 -42.83
N GLY A 26 21.67 23.04 -41.51
CA GLY A 26 22.17 24.03 -40.55
C GLY A 26 21.18 25.13 -40.20
N MET A 27 20.09 25.30 -40.95
CA MET A 27 19.07 26.32 -40.64
C MET A 27 18.32 25.99 -39.35
N ARG A 28 18.08 27.03 -38.54
CA ARG A 28 17.45 26.90 -37.22
C ARG A 28 16.02 27.40 -37.18
N HIS A 29 15.20 26.65 -36.45
CA HIS A 29 13.77 26.89 -36.19
C HIS A 29 13.53 26.68 -34.70
N GLY A 30 13.76 27.73 -33.90
CA GLY A 30 13.79 27.63 -32.44
C GLY A 30 14.90 26.67 -31.97
N ARG A 31 14.52 25.60 -31.26
CA ARG A 31 15.41 24.53 -30.80
C ARG A 31 15.69 23.45 -31.85
N LEU A 32 15.14 23.58 -33.05
CA LEU A 32 15.32 22.62 -34.14
C LEU A 32 16.37 23.11 -35.11
N THR A 33 17.26 22.24 -35.54
CA THR A 33 18.25 22.50 -36.58
C THR A 33 18.07 21.50 -37.72
N VAL A 34 17.95 21.99 -38.95
CA VAL A 34 17.79 21.13 -40.14
C VAL A 34 19.05 20.31 -40.35
N SER A 35 18.90 18.99 -40.46
CA SER A 35 20.00 18.04 -40.72
C SER A 35 20.00 17.47 -42.14
N GLY A 36 18.96 17.72 -42.93
CA GLY A 36 18.85 17.25 -44.31
C GLY A 36 17.44 16.82 -44.68
N ARG A 37 17.31 15.99 -45.72
CA ARG A 37 16.04 15.38 -46.14
C ARG A 37 16.15 13.85 -46.15
N ASN A 38 15.05 13.16 -45.85
CA ASN A 38 14.99 11.71 -45.97
C ASN A 38 14.56 11.27 -47.39
N ALA A 39 14.54 9.96 -47.64
CA ALA A 39 14.14 9.38 -48.93
C ALA A 39 12.71 9.75 -49.37
N LEU A 40 11.84 10.16 -48.45
CA LEU A 40 10.48 10.61 -48.72
C LEU A 40 10.37 12.12 -48.97
N GLY A 41 11.50 12.84 -49.00
CA GLY A 41 11.57 14.28 -49.19
C GLY A 41 11.20 15.13 -47.96
N ASN A 42 10.92 14.50 -46.81
CA ASN A 42 10.66 15.21 -45.55
C ASN A 42 11.96 15.81 -45.01
N VAL A 43 11.85 17.01 -44.44
CA VAL A 43 12.96 17.69 -43.77
C VAL A 43 13.20 17.01 -42.43
N VAL A 44 14.43 16.56 -42.21
CA VAL A 44 14.89 15.96 -40.95
C VAL A 44 15.50 17.07 -40.11
N LEU A 45 15.08 17.18 -38.85
CA LEU A 45 15.59 18.17 -37.91
C LEU A 45 16.05 17.51 -36.61
N ARG A 46 17.13 18.03 -36.04
CA ARG A 46 17.60 17.66 -34.70
C ARG A 46 17.19 18.74 -33.72
N CYS A 47 16.55 18.35 -32.62
CA CYS A 47 16.27 19.22 -31.50
C CYS A 47 17.49 19.35 -30.60
N ASP A 48 17.61 20.48 -29.88
CA ASP A 48 18.68 20.69 -28.88
C ASP A 48 18.71 19.62 -27.78
N CYS A 49 17.57 18.94 -27.50
CA CYS A 49 17.52 17.82 -26.56
C CYS A 49 18.06 16.49 -27.14
N GLY A 50 18.49 16.48 -28.41
CA GLY A 50 19.00 15.30 -29.12
C GLY A 50 17.96 14.53 -29.94
N GLU A 51 16.67 14.77 -29.74
CA GLU A 51 15.58 14.11 -30.49
C GLU A 51 15.65 14.46 -31.98
N THR A 52 15.44 13.47 -32.85
CA THR A 52 15.37 13.69 -34.31
C THR A 52 13.93 13.60 -34.79
N ILE A 53 13.43 14.68 -35.40
CA ILE A 53 12.06 14.75 -35.91
C ILE A 53 12.06 14.88 -37.43
N ARG A 54 10.89 14.63 -38.04
CA ARG A 54 10.69 14.75 -39.49
C ARG A 54 9.45 15.62 -39.73
N LEU A 55 9.61 16.66 -40.54
CA LEU A 55 8.52 17.55 -40.93
C LEU A 55 8.40 17.55 -42.46
N SER A 56 7.17 17.55 -42.95
CA SER A 56 6.94 17.91 -44.34
C SER A 56 7.34 19.37 -44.58
N SER A 57 7.63 19.73 -45.84
CA SER A 57 7.92 21.13 -46.21
C SER A 57 6.82 22.08 -45.72
N ASN A 58 5.54 21.70 -45.81
CA ASN A 58 4.44 22.55 -45.35
C ASN A 58 4.42 22.73 -43.83
N GLN A 59 4.72 21.68 -43.04
CA GLN A 59 4.80 21.79 -41.59
C GLN A 59 5.95 22.70 -41.15
N LEU A 60 7.10 22.59 -41.80
CA LEU A 60 8.24 23.48 -41.54
C LEU A 60 7.89 24.94 -41.83
N MET A 61 7.30 25.19 -43.00
CA MET A 61 6.93 26.54 -43.44
C MET A 61 5.82 27.17 -42.58
N SER A 62 5.04 26.38 -41.86
CA SER A 62 4.01 26.90 -40.95
C SER A 62 4.60 27.66 -39.75
N GLY A 63 5.88 27.45 -39.42
CA GLY A 63 6.55 28.04 -38.25
C GLY A 63 6.02 27.55 -36.89
N LYS A 64 5.03 26.64 -36.87
CA LYS A 64 4.42 26.13 -35.62
C LYS A 64 5.30 25.12 -34.89
N HIS A 65 6.27 24.52 -35.57
CA HIS A 65 7.21 23.56 -35.01
C HIS A 65 8.56 24.23 -34.77
N TYR A 66 8.81 24.62 -33.51
CA TYR A 66 10.06 25.25 -33.08
C TYR A 66 10.82 24.41 -32.04
N GLN A 67 10.31 23.22 -31.71
CA GLN A 67 10.96 22.21 -30.85
C GLN A 67 10.33 20.84 -31.06
N CYS A 68 10.97 19.78 -30.56
CA CYS A 68 10.39 18.44 -30.61
C CYS A 68 9.19 18.31 -29.65
N GLU A 69 8.33 17.31 -29.91
CA GLU A 69 7.14 17.06 -29.08
C GLU A 69 7.51 16.74 -27.62
N SER A 70 8.66 16.12 -27.38
CA SER A 70 9.14 15.81 -26.02
C SER A 70 9.46 17.09 -25.23
N CYS A 71 10.19 18.04 -25.83
CA CYS A 71 10.44 19.37 -25.24
C CYS A 71 9.16 20.16 -25.07
N ASP A 72 8.28 20.18 -26.08
CA ASP A 72 7.00 20.87 -26.04
C ASP A 72 6.09 20.35 -24.91
N ARG A 73 5.98 19.03 -24.76
CA ARG A 73 5.26 18.42 -23.65
C ARG A 73 5.87 18.73 -22.29
N TRP A 74 7.20 18.83 -22.20
CA TRP A 74 7.92 19.13 -20.96
C TRP A 74 7.80 20.61 -20.55
N ASP A 75 7.89 21.53 -21.50
CA ASP A 75 7.79 22.97 -21.26
C ASP A 75 6.37 23.38 -20.82
N ARG A 76 5.34 22.67 -21.29
CA ARG A 76 3.94 22.85 -20.83
C ARG A 76 3.67 22.37 -19.40
N LYS A 77 4.59 21.62 -18.79
CA LYS A 77 4.42 21.17 -17.40
C LYS A 77 4.58 22.34 -16.43
N SER A 78 3.95 22.26 -15.27
CA SER A 78 4.22 23.24 -14.21
C SER A 78 5.66 23.09 -13.71
N PRO A 79 6.25 24.14 -13.13
CA PRO A 79 7.60 24.02 -12.56
C PRO A 79 7.71 22.91 -11.50
N GLY A 80 6.69 22.73 -10.65
CA GLY A 80 6.61 21.64 -9.68
C GLY A 80 6.62 20.27 -10.36
N HIS A 81 5.90 20.10 -11.47
CA HIS A 81 5.95 18.85 -12.24
C HIS A 81 7.34 18.59 -12.80
N ARG A 82 8.00 19.60 -13.37
CA ARG A 82 9.36 19.45 -13.88
C ARG A 82 10.38 19.11 -12.78
N LEU A 83 10.20 19.66 -11.58
CA LEU A 83 11.10 19.48 -10.45
C LEU A 83 11.15 18.03 -9.95
N VAL A 84 10.00 17.36 -9.85
CA VAL A 84 9.91 16.01 -9.26
C VAL A 84 9.67 14.91 -10.30
N GLY A 85 9.37 15.28 -11.54
CA GLY A 85 9.00 14.36 -12.61
C GLY A 85 7.55 13.85 -12.52
N THR A 86 7.08 13.20 -13.59
CA THR A 86 5.65 12.88 -13.76
C THR A 86 5.06 11.98 -12.69
N SER A 87 5.80 10.96 -12.25
CA SER A 87 5.29 9.99 -11.27
C SER A 87 5.10 10.64 -9.89
N ALA A 88 6.15 11.30 -9.38
CA ALA A 88 6.10 11.98 -8.09
C ALA A 88 5.11 13.15 -8.09
N TYR A 89 5.03 13.91 -9.19
CA TYR A 89 4.06 15.01 -9.32
C TYR A 89 2.63 14.51 -9.15
N ARG A 90 2.24 13.46 -9.88
CA ARG A 90 0.89 12.86 -9.76
C ARG A 90 0.61 12.36 -8.35
N SER A 91 1.59 11.73 -7.70
CA SER A 91 1.47 11.28 -6.31
C SER A 91 1.22 12.45 -5.35
N LEU A 92 2.00 13.53 -5.45
CA LEU A 92 1.84 14.71 -4.60
C LEU A 92 0.53 15.46 -4.85
N VAL A 93 0.12 15.61 -6.11
CA VAL A 93 -1.18 16.20 -6.48
C VAL A 93 -2.34 15.43 -5.86
N SER A 94 -2.32 14.09 -5.97
CA SER A 94 -3.35 13.23 -5.36
C SER A 94 -3.41 13.41 -3.84
N ARG A 95 -2.25 13.49 -3.17
CA ARG A 95 -2.16 13.71 -1.72
C ARG A 95 -2.67 15.08 -1.30
N TYR A 96 -2.38 16.13 -2.06
CA TYR A 96 -2.92 17.47 -1.84
C TYR A 96 -4.45 17.48 -1.89
N HIS A 97 -5.05 16.89 -2.93
CA HIS A 97 -6.50 16.78 -3.02
C HIS A 97 -7.08 15.94 -1.88
N GLY A 98 -6.43 14.85 -1.49
CA GLY A 98 -6.82 14.06 -0.32
C GLY A 98 -6.72 14.83 1.00
N ALA A 99 -5.73 15.71 1.18
CA ALA A 99 -5.63 16.58 2.35
C ALA A 99 -6.76 17.63 2.36
N LYS A 100 -6.99 18.29 1.22
CA LYS A 100 -8.06 19.27 1.05
C LYS A 100 -9.44 18.67 1.31
N ASP A 101 -9.73 17.52 0.70
CA ASP A 101 -11.01 16.83 0.84
C ASP A 101 -11.30 16.44 2.30
N ARG A 102 -10.30 15.92 3.03
CA ARG A 102 -10.45 15.58 4.45
C ARG A 102 -10.76 16.81 5.32
N CYS A 103 -10.28 17.98 4.93
CA CYS A 103 -10.47 19.22 5.69
C CYS A 103 -11.76 19.96 5.33
N SER A 104 -12.22 19.89 4.08
CA SER A 104 -13.31 20.76 3.59
C SER A 104 -14.60 20.04 3.21
N LYS A 105 -14.57 18.72 2.97
CA LYS A 105 -15.75 17.98 2.52
C LYS A 105 -16.38 17.19 3.66
N GLU A 106 -17.56 17.61 4.09
CA GLU A 106 -18.29 16.98 5.21
C GLU A 106 -18.69 15.52 4.95
N ASP A 107 -18.89 15.15 3.68
CA ASP A 107 -19.20 13.79 3.25
C ASP A 107 -17.97 12.85 3.24
N ASN A 108 -16.76 13.39 3.42
CA ASN A 108 -15.55 12.59 3.54
C ASN A 108 -15.58 11.83 4.87
N VAL A 109 -15.36 10.51 4.83
CA VAL A 109 -15.35 9.64 6.03
C VAL A 109 -14.39 10.13 7.12
N ALA A 110 -13.28 10.79 6.73
CA ALA A 110 -12.30 11.31 7.65
C ALA A 110 -12.60 12.73 8.12
N TYR A 111 -13.60 13.44 7.57
CA TYR A 111 -13.90 14.84 7.90
C TYR A 111 -13.99 15.10 9.41
N LYS A 112 -14.72 14.25 10.14
CA LYS A 112 -14.85 14.36 11.61
C LYS A 112 -13.51 14.40 12.35
N SER A 113 -12.48 13.73 11.81
CA SER A 113 -11.13 13.67 12.40
C SER A 113 -10.21 14.79 11.91
N TYR A 114 -10.63 15.58 10.92
CA TYR A 114 -9.85 16.67 10.33
C TYR A 114 -10.68 17.95 10.30
N GLY A 115 -11.47 18.20 9.24
CA GLY A 115 -12.28 19.40 9.11
C GLY A 115 -13.22 19.67 10.30
N GLY A 116 -13.84 18.62 10.83
CA GLY A 116 -14.70 18.71 12.03
C GLY A 116 -13.96 19.11 13.31
N ARG A 117 -12.62 19.08 13.33
CA ARG A 117 -11.76 19.59 14.41
C ARG A 117 -11.25 21.02 14.14
N GLY A 118 -11.65 21.64 13.04
CA GLY A 118 -11.14 22.95 12.59
C GLY A 118 -9.82 22.90 11.83
N ILE A 119 -9.35 21.71 11.44
CA ILE A 119 -8.10 21.56 10.67
C ILE A 119 -8.34 21.95 9.21
N ARG A 120 -7.47 22.81 8.66
CA ARG A 120 -7.53 23.27 7.27
C ARG A 120 -6.33 22.79 6.44
N CYS A 121 -6.49 22.88 5.12
CA CYS A 121 -5.38 22.83 4.17
C CYS A 121 -5.09 24.25 3.71
N GLU A 122 -3.94 24.79 4.11
CA GLU A 122 -3.57 26.21 3.97
C GLU A 122 -2.56 26.44 2.83
N PHE A 123 -2.35 25.43 1.99
CA PHE A 123 -1.65 25.64 0.72
C PHE A 123 -2.59 26.29 -0.29
N ASP A 124 -2.11 27.34 -0.97
CA ASP A 124 -2.85 28.12 -1.98
C ASP A 124 -3.20 27.28 -3.22
N GLY A 125 -2.39 26.26 -3.50
CA GLY A 125 -2.61 25.39 -4.62
C GLY A 125 -1.66 24.22 -4.69
N THR A 126 -1.92 23.33 -5.66
CA THR A 126 -1.13 22.13 -5.86
C THR A 126 0.34 22.42 -6.18
N GLU A 127 0.62 23.53 -6.87
CA GLU A 127 1.98 23.91 -7.23
C GLU A 127 2.82 24.26 -5.99
N GLU A 128 2.26 25.02 -5.05
CA GLU A 128 2.94 25.36 -3.79
C GLU A 128 3.19 24.09 -2.96
N TYR A 129 2.16 23.26 -2.80
CA TYR A 129 2.25 21.99 -2.10
C TYR A 129 3.33 21.07 -2.68
N VAL A 130 3.37 20.94 -4.02
CA VAL A 130 4.36 20.11 -4.71
C VAL A 130 5.77 20.65 -4.49
N ARG A 131 5.98 21.96 -4.65
CA ARG A 131 7.31 22.56 -4.46
C ARG A 131 7.80 22.43 -3.02
N TYR A 132 6.91 22.62 -2.04
CA TYR A 132 7.22 22.45 -0.64
C TYR A 132 7.69 21.02 -0.32
N LEU A 133 6.99 20.01 -0.85
CA LEU A 133 7.33 18.60 -0.61
C LEU A 133 8.35 18.01 -1.59
N ALA A 134 8.80 18.76 -2.59
CA ALA A 134 9.71 18.28 -3.61
C ALA A 134 11.03 17.73 -3.04
N PRO A 135 11.72 18.41 -2.11
CA PRO A 135 12.95 17.86 -1.52
C PRO A 135 12.68 16.52 -0.84
N ALA A 136 11.61 16.43 -0.06
CA ALA A 136 11.28 15.23 0.71
C ALA A 136 10.86 14.06 -0.20
N VAL A 137 10.09 14.30 -1.27
CA VAL A 137 9.68 13.21 -2.18
C VAL A 137 10.86 12.68 -3.01
N LEU A 138 11.85 13.53 -3.30
CA LEU A 138 13.08 13.10 -3.98
C LEU A 138 13.96 12.24 -3.08
N THR A 139 13.94 12.46 -1.76
CA THR A 139 14.65 11.63 -0.77
C THR A 139 13.94 10.32 -0.48
N TYR A 140 12.64 10.36 -0.18
CA TYR A 140 11.88 9.18 0.27
C TYR A 140 11.20 8.42 -0.88
N GLY A 141 11.23 8.96 -2.08
CA GLY A 141 10.49 8.45 -3.23
C GLY A 141 8.98 8.55 -3.06
N ILE A 142 8.27 8.04 -4.07
CA ILE A 142 6.79 8.03 -4.09
C ILE A 142 6.17 7.13 -3.02
N GLY A 143 6.95 6.22 -2.42
CA GLY A 143 6.52 5.34 -1.34
C GLY A 143 6.51 6.01 0.04
N GLY A 144 7.16 7.16 0.21
CA GLY A 144 7.10 7.93 1.45
C GLY A 144 5.69 8.42 1.74
N GLN A 145 5.33 8.57 3.02
CA GLN A 145 4.01 8.95 3.49
C GLN A 145 4.03 10.39 3.99
N VAL A 146 3.04 11.19 3.58
CA VAL A 146 2.87 12.55 4.11
C VAL A 146 2.31 12.44 5.52
N ASP A 147 3.03 13.05 6.46
CA ASP A 147 2.73 13.06 7.87
C ASP A 147 2.70 14.51 8.38
N ARG A 148 1.85 14.77 9.37
CA ARG A 148 1.84 16.07 10.06
C ARG A 148 2.73 16.00 11.27
N ILE A 149 3.60 16.99 11.43
CA ILE A 149 4.54 17.04 12.57
C ILE A 149 3.75 17.23 13.87
N ASP A 150 2.85 18.21 13.88
CA ASP A 150 1.79 18.39 14.84
C ASP A 150 0.46 17.90 14.26
N ASN A 151 -0.08 16.84 14.88
CA ASN A 151 -1.33 16.22 14.47
C ASN A 151 -2.58 17.10 14.70
N ASP A 152 -2.46 18.12 15.54
CA ASP A 152 -3.53 19.07 15.82
C ASP A 152 -3.42 20.34 14.96
N GLY A 153 -2.28 20.55 14.31
CA GLY A 153 -2.04 21.62 13.34
C GLY A 153 -2.61 21.39 11.93
N HIS A 154 -2.53 22.43 11.10
CA HIS A 154 -3.06 22.46 9.73
C HIS A 154 -2.15 21.73 8.72
N TYR A 155 -2.64 21.49 7.50
CA TYR A 155 -1.74 21.17 6.38
C TYR A 155 -1.16 22.47 5.88
N GLU A 156 0.03 22.82 6.37
CA GLU A 156 0.72 24.07 6.09
C GLU A 156 2.23 23.87 5.98
N VAL A 157 2.91 24.89 5.46
CA VAL A 157 4.37 24.96 5.45
C VAL A 157 4.88 24.89 6.88
N GLY A 158 5.79 23.95 7.14
CA GLY A 158 6.38 23.76 8.47
C GLY A 158 5.68 22.70 9.32
N ASN A 159 4.44 22.31 8.99
CA ASN A 159 3.73 21.23 9.69
C ASN A 159 3.63 19.93 8.88
N LEU A 160 4.21 19.85 7.68
CA LEU A 160 4.23 18.62 6.88
C LEU A 160 5.64 18.07 6.71
N ARG A 161 5.74 16.75 6.73
CA ARG A 161 6.94 16.00 6.36
C ARG A 161 6.57 14.78 5.52
N ILE A 162 7.53 14.24 4.78
CA ILE A 162 7.43 12.90 4.21
C ILE A 162 8.32 11.99 5.05
N ILE A 163 7.75 10.89 5.53
CA ILE A 163 8.46 9.88 6.31
C ILE A 163 8.30 8.52 5.66
N SER A 164 9.16 7.57 5.99
CA SER A 164 8.98 6.21 5.50
C SER A 164 7.74 5.57 6.12
N ALA A 165 7.15 4.56 5.45
CA ALA A 165 6.05 3.80 6.04
C ALA A 165 6.45 3.13 7.37
N LYS A 166 7.74 2.79 7.51
CA LYS A 166 8.34 2.27 8.74
C LYS A 166 8.28 3.30 9.86
N ASP A 167 8.72 4.52 9.61
CA ASP A 167 8.72 5.61 10.59
C ASP A 167 7.28 6.01 10.98
N ASN A 168 6.38 6.10 9.99
CA ASN A 168 4.97 6.37 10.28
C ASN A 168 4.33 5.26 11.12
N GLY A 169 4.69 4.00 10.83
CA GLY A 169 4.27 2.85 11.63
C GLY A 169 4.72 2.97 13.08
N ARG A 170 5.95 3.43 13.32
CA ARG A 170 6.49 3.65 14.68
C ARG A 170 5.76 4.77 15.43
N ASN A 171 5.31 5.82 14.74
CA ASN A 171 4.63 6.96 15.36
C ASN A 171 3.14 6.74 15.66
N ARG A 172 2.58 5.55 15.39
CA ARG A 172 1.17 5.25 15.69
C ARG A 172 0.93 5.15 17.20
N ARG A 173 -0.24 5.61 17.66
CA ARG A 173 -0.69 5.45 19.07
C ARG A 173 -0.76 3.99 19.53
N THR A 174 -0.91 3.05 18.60
CA THR A 174 -0.96 1.62 18.88
C THR A 174 0.43 0.98 18.97
N THR A 175 1.50 1.73 18.69
CA THR A 175 2.87 1.23 18.83
C THR A 175 3.18 1.00 20.30
N ILE A 176 3.69 -0.19 20.62
CA ILE A 176 4.23 -0.48 21.95
C ILE A 176 5.56 0.26 22.08
N LEU A 177 5.64 1.14 23.06
CA LEU A 177 6.87 1.84 23.44
C LEU A 177 7.44 1.18 24.70
N ILE A 178 8.72 0.82 24.67
CA ILE A 178 9.47 0.37 25.86
C ILE A 178 10.51 1.46 26.12
N ASP A 179 10.42 2.12 27.28
CA ASP A 179 11.27 3.27 27.65
C ASP A 179 11.30 4.39 26.59
N GLY A 180 10.15 4.62 25.93
CA GLY A 180 10.01 5.61 24.86
C GLY A 180 10.49 5.14 23.48
N VAL A 181 11.07 3.94 23.37
CA VAL A 181 11.57 3.37 22.11
C VAL A 181 10.53 2.43 21.49
N PRO A 182 10.21 2.57 20.19
CA PRO A 182 9.30 1.66 19.49
C PRO A 182 9.78 0.20 19.52
N LEU A 183 8.88 -0.75 19.83
CA LEU A 183 9.19 -2.19 19.87
C LEU A 183 9.91 -2.69 18.61
N GLY A 184 9.50 -2.22 17.42
CA GLY A 184 10.15 -2.59 16.16
C GLY A 184 11.61 -2.16 16.07
N GLU A 185 11.98 -1.04 16.67
CA GLU A 185 13.38 -0.59 16.74
C GLU A 185 14.21 -1.45 17.69
N ILE A 186 13.62 -1.87 18.80
CA ILE A 186 14.26 -2.79 19.74
C ILE A 186 14.47 -4.16 19.08
N CYS A 187 13.49 -4.65 18.31
CA CYS A 187 13.65 -5.86 17.49
C CYS A 187 14.82 -5.74 16.51
N GLU A 188 14.98 -4.60 15.84
CA GLU A 188 16.10 -4.35 14.93
C GLU A 188 17.44 -4.35 15.67
N SER A 189 17.50 -3.75 16.86
CA SER A 189 18.68 -3.81 17.73
C SER A 189 19.01 -5.24 18.22
N ALA A 190 18.02 -6.14 18.19
CA ALA A 190 18.17 -7.57 18.44
C ALA A 190 18.53 -8.37 17.16
N GLY A 191 18.78 -7.67 16.05
CA GLY A 191 19.12 -8.24 14.76
C GLY A 191 17.93 -8.78 13.97
N PHE A 192 16.69 -8.45 14.33
CA PHE A 192 15.47 -8.88 13.64
C PHE A 192 14.72 -7.68 13.06
N ASN A 193 14.67 -7.56 11.74
CA ASN A 193 13.82 -6.57 11.09
C ASN A 193 12.37 -7.08 11.04
N PRO A 194 11.39 -6.37 11.64
CA PRO A 194 9.97 -6.75 11.60
C PRO A 194 9.41 -7.02 10.20
N MET A 195 9.98 -6.41 9.16
CA MET A 195 9.54 -6.57 7.78
C MET A 195 9.99 -7.89 7.14
N ASP A 196 10.99 -8.57 7.71
CA ASP A 196 11.51 -9.84 7.18
C ASP A 196 10.54 -11.00 7.46
N ASP A 197 9.86 -10.98 8.63
CA ASP A 197 8.85 -11.96 9.00
C ASP A 197 7.72 -11.32 9.85
N LEU A 198 6.67 -10.89 9.15
CA LEU A 198 5.49 -10.26 9.77
C LEU A 198 4.77 -11.19 10.77
N LYS A 199 4.82 -12.52 10.58
CA LYS A 199 4.16 -13.48 11.49
C LYS A 199 4.96 -13.61 12.78
N MET A 200 6.28 -13.69 12.69
CA MET A 200 7.15 -13.66 13.85
C MET A 200 7.00 -12.34 14.62
N TYR A 201 6.99 -11.20 13.92
CA TYR A 201 6.78 -9.91 14.56
C TYR A 201 5.42 -9.83 15.28
N ALA A 202 4.33 -10.32 14.68
CA ALA A 202 3.02 -10.37 15.33
C ALA A 202 3.03 -11.20 16.62
N ARG A 203 3.74 -12.34 16.64
CA ARG A 203 3.89 -13.16 17.86
C ARG A 203 4.66 -12.42 18.96
N ILE A 204 5.76 -11.77 18.59
CA ILE A 204 6.55 -10.95 19.52
C ILE A 204 5.66 -9.85 20.09
N PHE A 205 4.94 -9.12 19.23
CA PHE A 205 4.02 -8.06 19.61
C PHE A 205 2.97 -8.53 20.61
N GLU A 206 2.25 -9.62 20.31
CA GLU A 206 1.22 -10.16 21.22
C GLU A 206 1.81 -10.64 22.55
N ARG A 207 2.99 -11.27 22.52
CA ARG A 207 3.67 -11.69 23.75
C ARG A 207 4.05 -10.49 24.62
N VAL A 208 4.62 -9.45 24.03
CA VAL A 208 4.99 -8.23 24.76
C VAL A 208 3.75 -7.54 25.29
N ARG A 209 2.71 -7.38 24.46
CA ARG A 209 1.41 -6.81 24.85
C ARG A 209 0.80 -7.53 26.05
N HIS A 210 0.80 -8.86 26.02
CA HIS A 210 0.29 -9.67 27.13
C HIS A 210 1.09 -9.45 28.41
N ARG A 211 2.43 -9.47 28.34
CA ARG A 211 3.30 -9.27 29.52
C ARG A 211 3.08 -7.91 30.17
N ILE A 212 2.99 -6.85 29.37
CA ILE A 212 2.62 -5.52 29.86
C ILE A 212 1.23 -5.54 30.49
N GLY A 213 0.26 -6.20 29.86
CA GLY A 213 -1.11 -6.31 30.35
C GLY A 213 -1.26 -7.05 31.69
N VAL A 214 -0.34 -7.95 32.03
CA VAL A 214 -0.28 -8.61 33.35
C VAL A 214 0.60 -7.87 34.37
N GLY A 215 1.21 -6.74 33.99
CA GLY A 215 1.98 -5.88 34.88
C GLY A 215 3.49 -6.13 34.89
N ASP A 216 4.04 -6.90 33.96
CA ASP A 216 5.49 -7.09 33.88
C ASP A 216 6.19 -5.79 33.43
N GLU A 217 7.27 -5.41 34.12
CA GLU A 217 8.18 -4.38 33.64
C GLU A 217 8.99 -4.90 32.45
N MET A 218 8.88 -4.21 31.32
CA MET A 218 9.60 -4.56 30.09
C MET A 218 10.83 -3.68 29.93
N SER A 219 11.94 -4.30 29.50
CA SER A 219 13.18 -3.61 29.15
C SER A 219 13.72 -4.13 27.82
N ALA A 220 14.64 -3.38 27.20
CA ALA A 220 15.24 -3.78 25.92
C ALA A 220 15.91 -5.17 25.96
N SER A 221 16.49 -5.58 27.09
CA SER A 221 17.09 -6.93 27.24
C SER A 221 16.03 -8.03 27.23
N ILE A 222 14.89 -7.83 27.90
CA ILE A 222 13.77 -8.79 27.90
C ILE A 222 13.21 -8.96 26.48
N ILE A 223 13.10 -7.86 25.72
CA ILE A 223 12.65 -7.92 24.33
C ILE A 223 13.64 -8.70 23.47
N LYS A 224 14.95 -8.48 23.63
CA LYS A 224 15.99 -9.24 22.90
C LYS A 224 15.87 -10.75 23.16
N ASP A 225 15.58 -11.15 24.40
CA ASP A 225 15.33 -12.55 24.74
C ASP A 225 14.06 -13.10 24.10
N ILE A 226 12.97 -12.32 24.07
CA ILE A 226 11.74 -12.69 23.38
C ILE A 226 11.99 -12.90 21.88
N VAL A 227 12.76 -12.01 21.24
CA VAL A 227 13.14 -12.12 19.82
C VAL A 227 13.95 -13.39 19.58
N ARG A 228 14.98 -13.66 20.39
CA ARG A 228 15.80 -14.88 20.31
C ARG A 228 14.94 -16.13 20.40
N HIS A 229 14.09 -16.22 21.42
CA HIS A 229 13.23 -17.38 21.61
C HIS A 229 12.21 -17.57 20.46
N ALA A 230 11.67 -16.48 19.91
CA ALA A 230 10.74 -16.54 18.78
C ALA A 230 11.39 -17.09 17.49
N ARG A 231 12.71 -16.96 17.34
CA ARG A 231 13.50 -17.59 16.25
C ARG A 231 13.71 -19.07 16.46
N GLU A 232 14.02 -19.48 17.69
CA GLU A 232 14.28 -20.86 18.07
C GLU A 232 13.02 -21.73 18.03
N THR A 233 11.84 -21.13 18.23
CA THR A 233 10.54 -21.79 18.17
C THR A 233 9.67 -21.24 17.02
N PRO A 234 10.00 -21.54 15.74
CA PRO A 234 9.16 -21.15 14.62
C PRO A 234 7.80 -21.88 14.68
N VAL A 235 6.71 -21.18 14.38
CA VAL A 235 5.40 -21.85 14.24
C VAL A 235 5.43 -22.66 12.96
N VAL A 236 5.45 -23.99 13.09
CA VAL A 236 5.12 -24.87 11.98
C VAL A 236 3.66 -24.63 11.66
N SER A 237 3.34 -24.05 10.51
CA SER A 237 1.96 -23.99 9.99
C SER A 237 1.51 -25.38 9.55
N GLY A 238 1.55 -26.35 10.47
CA GLY A 238 0.79 -27.57 10.35
C GLY A 238 -0.61 -27.23 10.77
N SER A 239 -1.56 -27.23 9.83
CA SER A 239 -2.91 -27.64 10.19
C SER A 239 -2.76 -29.05 10.73
N ASN A 240 -2.55 -29.21 12.04
CA ASN A 240 -2.75 -30.52 12.65
C ASN A 240 -4.18 -30.87 12.28
N ALA A 241 -4.35 -31.83 11.36
CA ALA A 241 -5.65 -32.35 11.00
C ALA A 241 -6.32 -32.64 12.33
N ARG A 242 -7.37 -31.88 12.66
CA ARG A 242 -7.99 -31.97 13.97
C ARG A 242 -8.44 -33.41 14.10
N ALA A 243 -7.71 -34.22 14.87
CA ALA A 243 -7.97 -35.65 14.96
C ALA A 243 -9.46 -35.80 15.25
N LYS A 244 -10.18 -36.54 14.39
CA LYS A 244 -11.62 -36.73 14.58
C LYS A 244 -11.80 -37.26 16.00
N ARG A 245 -12.45 -36.46 16.85
CA ARG A 245 -12.65 -36.81 18.25
C ARG A 245 -13.39 -38.15 18.28
N GLN A 246 -12.80 -39.16 18.92
CA GLN A 246 -13.45 -40.46 19.04
C GLN A 246 -14.84 -40.29 19.70
N PRO A 247 -15.85 -41.06 19.25
CA PRO A 247 -17.15 -41.12 19.91
C PRO A 247 -16.98 -41.49 21.39
N VAL A 248 -17.77 -40.85 22.25
CA VAL A 248 -17.82 -41.26 23.66
C VAL A 248 -18.64 -42.55 23.75
N VAL A 249 -18.08 -43.57 24.37
CA VAL A 249 -18.73 -44.88 24.58
C VAL A 249 -18.88 -45.10 26.07
N VAL A 250 -20.05 -45.59 26.50
CA VAL A 250 -20.40 -45.97 27.86
C VAL A 250 -21.11 -47.31 27.79
N ASP A 251 -20.67 -48.29 28.59
CA ASP A 251 -21.15 -49.69 28.56
C ASP A 251 -21.26 -50.30 27.15
N GLY A 252 -20.26 -50.03 26.31
CA GLY A 252 -20.21 -50.54 24.93
C GLY A 252 -21.13 -49.83 23.93
N ARG A 253 -21.94 -48.85 24.36
CA ARG A 253 -22.85 -48.09 23.49
C ARG A 253 -22.34 -46.67 23.28
N THR A 254 -22.56 -46.10 22.09
CA THR A 254 -22.14 -44.71 21.84
C THR A 254 -23.06 -43.74 22.57
N LEU A 255 -22.54 -42.59 22.97
CA LEU A 255 -23.35 -41.52 23.56
C LEU A 255 -24.49 -41.09 22.62
N LYS A 256 -24.33 -41.24 21.30
CA LYS A 256 -25.41 -40.94 20.35
C LYS A 256 -26.58 -41.91 20.56
N ASP A 257 -26.29 -43.21 20.57
CA ASP A 257 -27.30 -44.27 20.73
C ASP A 257 -27.99 -44.17 22.10
N ILE A 258 -27.22 -43.90 23.16
CA ILE A 258 -27.75 -43.71 24.52
C ILE A 258 -28.74 -42.54 24.59
N LEU A 259 -28.46 -41.45 23.85
CA LEU A 259 -29.34 -40.29 23.78
C LEU A 259 -30.53 -40.52 22.84
N GLU A 260 -30.40 -41.37 21.82
CA GLU A 260 -31.52 -41.76 20.94
C GLU A 260 -32.60 -42.51 21.71
N ASP A 261 -32.24 -43.38 22.66
CA ASP A 261 -33.20 -44.13 23.51
C ASP A 261 -34.16 -43.22 24.29
N ILE A 262 -33.72 -42.00 24.61
CA ILE A 262 -34.49 -41.00 25.36
C ILE A 262 -34.98 -39.84 24.49
N GLY A 263 -34.89 -39.97 23.15
CA GLY A 263 -35.37 -38.98 22.18
C GLY A 263 -34.50 -37.72 22.02
N LEU A 264 -33.28 -37.72 22.56
CA LEU A 264 -32.39 -36.55 22.58
C LEU A 264 -31.18 -36.65 21.63
N GLY A 265 -31.06 -37.73 20.85
CA GLY A 265 -29.90 -38.05 20.01
C GLY A 265 -29.55 -37.00 18.94
N GLY A 266 -30.51 -36.20 18.51
CA GLY A 266 -30.31 -35.13 17.53
C GLY A 266 -29.79 -33.80 18.11
N ASN A 267 -29.84 -33.61 19.43
CA ASN A 267 -29.55 -32.32 20.06
C ASN A 267 -28.05 -32.17 20.40
N LYS A 268 -27.34 -31.39 19.58
CA LYS A 268 -25.89 -31.16 19.71
C LYS A 268 -25.49 -30.48 21.03
N ALA A 269 -26.34 -29.64 21.61
CA ALA A 269 -26.06 -28.97 22.87
C ALA A 269 -26.12 -29.97 24.04
N ILE A 270 -27.12 -30.85 24.03
CA ILE A 270 -27.26 -31.94 25.00
C ILE A 270 -26.09 -32.92 24.85
N TYR A 271 -25.77 -33.34 23.63
CA TYR A 271 -24.63 -34.22 23.37
C TYR A 271 -23.31 -33.67 23.95
N ASN A 272 -22.97 -32.40 23.68
CA ASN A 272 -21.74 -31.80 24.16
C ASN A 272 -21.74 -31.61 25.69
N GLY A 273 -22.88 -31.22 26.27
CA GLY A 273 -23.06 -31.07 27.71
C GLY A 273 -22.89 -32.39 28.46
N THR A 274 -23.59 -33.44 28.01
CA THR A 274 -23.51 -34.78 28.59
C THR A 274 -22.10 -35.37 28.42
N ARG A 275 -21.48 -35.21 27.25
CA ARG A 275 -20.08 -35.58 27.01
C ARG A 275 -19.11 -34.94 28.00
N ALA A 276 -19.23 -33.64 28.23
CA ALA A 276 -18.37 -32.93 29.19
C ALA A 276 -18.55 -33.47 30.62
N ARG A 277 -19.78 -33.82 30.99
CA ARG A 277 -20.09 -34.40 32.29
C ARG A 277 -19.52 -35.81 32.47
N ILE A 278 -19.59 -36.66 31.44
CA ILE A 278 -18.92 -37.98 31.41
C ILE A 278 -17.40 -37.81 31.59
N THR A 279 -16.78 -36.91 30.84
CA THR A 279 -15.33 -36.63 30.96
C THR A 279 -14.97 -36.17 32.38
N ASN A 280 -15.75 -35.26 32.96
CA ASN A 280 -15.53 -34.81 34.34
C ASN A 280 -15.71 -35.94 35.37
N CYS A 281 -16.67 -36.83 35.17
CA CYS A 281 -16.88 -37.99 36.03
C CYS A 281 -15.67 -38.93 36.02
N ARG A 282 -15.21 -39.32 34.81
CA ARG A 282 -14.02 -40.16 34.62
C ARG A 282 -12.78 -39.55 35.28
N ASN A 283 -12.58 -38.24 35.10
CA ASN A 283 -11.42 -37.54 35.65
C ASN A 283 -11.46 -37.40 37.17
N ARG A 284 -12.63 -37.17 37.77
CA ARG A 284 -12.77 -36.92 39.21
C ARG A 284 -12.88 -38.18 40.06
N LYS A 285 -13.57 -39.22 39.57
CA LYS A 285 -13.90 -40.42 40.35
C LYS A 285 -13.19 -41.69 39.86
N LYS A 286 -12.49 -41.65 38.72
CA LYS A 286 -11.89 -42.83 38.05
C LYS A 286 -12.87 -44.01 37.87
N GLN A 287 -14.18 -43.75 37.88
CA GLN A 287 -15.23 -44.75 37.72
C GLN A 287 -16.00 -44.45 36.45
N GLU A 288 -16.33 -45.51 35.71
CA GLU A 288 -17.13 -45.42 34.49
C GLU A 288 -18.60 -45.25 34.88
N PRO A 289 -19.31 -44.21 34.40
CA PRO A 289 -20.74 -44.06 34.65
C PRO A 289 -21.50 -45.11 33.84
N CYS A 290 -22.61 -45.65 34.37
CA CYS A 290 -23.48 -46.53 33.59
C CYS A 290 -24.44 -45.73 32.69
N VAL A 291 -25.07 -46.42 31.73
CA VAL A 291 -26.03 -45.83 30.76
C VAL A 291 -27.16 -45.05 31.43
N GLU A 292 -27.75 -45.57 32.50
CA GLU A 292 -28.90 -44.95 33.19
C GLU A 292 -28.54 -43.59 33.80
N ILE A 293 -27.34 -43.50 34.39
CA ILE A 293 -26.82 -42.25 34.95
C ILE A 293 -26.56 -41.22 33.85
N VAL A 294 -26.04 -41.66 32.70
CA VAL A 294 -25.79 -40.79 31.55
C VAL A 294 -27.09 -40.24 30.96
N GLN A 295 -28.13 -41.07 30.85
CA GLN A 295 -29.46 -40.65 30.42
C GLN A 295 -30.07 -39.63 31.39
N SER A 296 -29.99 -39.89 32.70
CA SER A 296 -30.43 -38.95 33.74
C SER A 296 -29.73 -37.60 33.61
N TRP A 297 -28.40 -37.58 33.42
CA TRP A 297 -27.66 -36.34 33.21
C TRP A 297 -28.10 -35.56 31.97
N ALA A 298 -28.43 -36.27 30.89
CA ALA A 298 -28.90 -35.65 29.66
C ALA A 298 -30.28 -35.01 29.84
N LEU A 299 -31.20 -35.71 30.52
CA LEU A 299 -32.54 -35.20 30.86
C LEU A 299 -32.46 -33.99 31.78
N ASP A 300 -31.61 -34.05 32.82
CA ASP A 300 -31.38 -32.91 33.73
C ASP A 300 -30.82 -31.70 32.98
N TYR A 301 -29.85 -31.94 32.08
CA TYR A 301 -29.26 -30.89 31.26
C TYR A 301 -30.29 -30.25 30.33
N ALA A 302 -31.15 -31.07 29.73
CA ALA A 302 -32.21 -30.62 28.83
C ALA A 302 -33.25 -29.79 29.58
N LYS A 303 -33.74 -30.30 30.73
CA LYS A 303 -34.70 -29.61 31.59
C LYS A 303 -34.18 -28.28 32.13
N ALA A 304 -32.93 -28.25 32.62
CA ALA A 304 -32.31 -27.03 33.14
C ALA A 304 -32.12 -25.93 32.08
N ARG A 305 -32.19 -26.26 30.79
CA ARG A 305 -31.98 -25.33 29.68
C ARG A 305 -33.19 -25.16 28.76
N GLY A 306 -34.33 -25.77 29.10
CA GLY A 306 -35.53 -25.74 28.24
C GLY A 306 -35.30 -26.36 26.86
N LEU A 307 -34.51 -27.45 26.79
CA LEU A 307 -34.14 -28.15 25.55
C LEU A 307 -34.82 -29.53 25.42
N ALA A 308 -35.72 -29.86 26.35
CA ALA A 308 -36.52 -31.09 26.40
C ALA A 308 -37.93 -30.83 25.85
#